data_AF-A0A931UWY0-F1
#
_entry.id   AF-A0A931UWY0-F1
#
_cell.length_a   1.000
_cell.length_b   1.000
_cell.length_c   1.000
_cell.angle_alpha   90.00
_cell.angle_beta   90.00
_cell.angle_gamma   90.00
#
_symmetry.space_group_name_H-M   'P 1'
#
loop_
_entity.id
_entity.type
_entity.pdbx_description
1 polymer ?
#
loop_
_entity_poly.entity_id
_entity_poly.type
_entity_poly.pdbx_seq_one_letter_code
_entity_poly.pdbx_strand_id
1 'polypeptide(L)'
;MPIVVAQLGTMAMGLVDTAIVGRVGERALAGVALGNTLAVAVSMPAFGVFLALEPIAAQAVGAGERVSARTAERAGMRLAWLLSLPVMMIAWAASGSCRC
;
A
#
# COMPACT_ATOMS: atom_id res chain seq x y z
N MET A 1 -19.12 6.91 11.87
CA MET A 1 -18.49 8.23 11.92
C MET A 1 -16.96 8.27 12.19
N PRO A 2 -16.23 7.19 12.56
CA PRO A 2 -14.75 7.28 12.64
C PRO A 2 -14.05 7.09 11.26
N ILE A 3 -14.64 6.31 10.36
CA ILE A 3 -14.04 6.00 9.05
C ILE A 3 -13.89 7.24 8.15
N VAL A 4 -14.82 8.18 8.24
CA VAL A 4 -14.80 9.42 7.43
C VAL A 4 -13.61 10.28 7.84
N VAL A 5 -13.32 10.37 9.15
CA VAL A 5 -12.15 11.11 9.65
C VAL A 5 -10.86 10.46 9.19
N ALA A 6 -10.76 9.13 9.21
CA ALA A 6 -9.60 8.40 8.71
C ALA A 6 -9.38 8.64 7.20
N GLN A 7 -10.43 8.51 6.38
CA GLN A 7 -10.37 8.79 4.94
C GLN A 7 -9.96 10.24 4.65
N LEU A 8 -10.54 11.22 5.36
CA LEU A 8 -10.16 12.62 5.22
C LEU A 8 -8.69 12.86 5.61
N GLY A 9 -8.20 12.17 6.65
CA GLY A 9 -6.79 12.20 7.05
C GLY A 9 -5.86 11.70 5.95
N THR A 10 -6.19 10.56 5.33
CA THR A 10 -5.40 10.00 4.21
C THR A 10 -5.38 10.95 3.01
N MET A 11 -6.51 11.57 2.67
CA MET A 11 -6.59 12.56 1.58
C MET A 11 -5.76 13.81 1.90
N ALA A 12 -5.84 14.31 3.13
CA ALA A 12 -5.07 15.47 3.58
C ALA A 12 -3.56 15.20 3.55
N MET A 13 -3.13 14.00 3.94
CA MET A 13 -1.72 13.60 3.88
C MET A 13 -1.17 13.69 2.45
N GLY A 14 -1.90 13.13 1.47
CA GLY A 14 -1.50 13.21 0.05
C GLY A 14 -1.48 14.64 -0.50
N LEU A 15 -2.41 15.49 -0.05
CA LEU A 15 -2.41 16.92 -0.40
C LEU A 15 -1.16 17.63 0.13
N VAL A 16 -0.78 17.35 1.39
CA VAL A 16 0.40 17.95 2.03
C VAL A 16 1.68 17.51 1.32
N ASP A 17 1.83 16.23 0.99
CA ASP A 17 2.98 15.72 0.24
C ASP A 17 3.12 16.42 -1.11
N THR A 18 2.02 16.56 -1.84
CA THR A 18 1.97 17.26 -3.13
C THR A 18 2.31 18.75 -2.99
N ALA A 19 1.80 19.41 -1.95
CA ALA A 19 2.09 20.82 -1.68
C ALA A 19 3.57 21.05 -1.31
N ILE A 20 4.18 20.14 -0.53
CA ILE A 20 5.60 20.22 -0.17
C ILE A 20 6.47 20.07 -1.41
N VAL A 21 6.21 19.05 -2.24
CA VAL A 21 6.97 18.80 -3.49
C VAL A 21 6.74 19.91 -4.51
N GLY A 22 5.51 20.44 -4.59
CA GLY A 22 5.17 21.55 -5.49
C GLY A 22 6.00 22.82 -5.24
N ARG A 23 6.40 23.08 -3.98
CA ARG A 23 7.30 24.21 -3.65
C ARG A 23 8.74 23.99 -4.07
N VAL A 24 9.18 22.73 -4.25
CA VAL A 24 10.55 22.40 -4.69
C VAL A 24 10.72 22.65 -6.18
N GLY A 25 9.64 22.62 -6.95
CA GLY A 25 9.59 23.02 -8.36
C GLY A 25 8.85 22.02 -9.25
N GLU A 26 8.43 22.48 -10.43
CA GLU A 26 7.59 21.72 -11.36
C GLU A 26 8.23 20.39 -11.81
N ARG A 27 9.55 20.37 -12.02
CA ARG A 27 10.28 19.17 -12.43
C ARG A 27 10.24 18.08 -11.35
N ALA A 28 10.34 18.46 -10.08
CA ALA A 28 10.24 17.52 -8.97
C ALA A 28 8.82 16.97 -8.83
N LEU A 29 7.81 17.82 -9.02
CA LEU A 29 6.40 17.42 -8.99
C LEU A 29 6.05 16.44 -10.11
N ALA A 30 6.54 16.68 -11.33
CA ALA A 30 6.37 15.76 -12.45
C ALA A 30 7.03 14.39 -12.19
N GLY A 31 8.24 14.39 -11.60
CA GLY A 31 8.92 13.17 -11.20
C GLY A 31 8.15 12.37 -10.14
N VAL A 32 7.60 13.06 -9.12
CA VAL A 32 6.78 12.42 -8.09
C VAL A 32 5.46 11.90 -8.65
N ALA A 33 4.82 12.61 -9.58
CA ALA A 33 3.59 12.13 -10.21
C ALA A 33 3.80 10.83 -11.01
N LEU A 34 4.89 10.75 -11.78
CA LEU A 34 5.28 9.54 -12.51
C LEU A 34 5.65 8.41 -11.54
N GLY A 35 6.43 8.71 -10.50
CA GLY A 35 6.80 7.75 -9.46
C GLY A 35 5.58 7.19 -8.72
N ASN A 36 4.63 8.05 -8.36
CA ASN A 36 3.38 7.64 -7.71
C ASN A 36 2.53 6.74 -8.62
N THR A 37 2.46 7.04 -9.92
CA THR A 37 1.71 6.23 -10.89
C THR A 37 2.29 4.82 -11.00
N LEU A 38 3.62 4.71 -11.09
CA LEU A 38 4.33 3.44 -11.09
C LEU A 38 4.17 2.68 -9.77
N ALA A 39 4.28 3.38 -8.64
CA ALA A 39 4.09 2.79 -7.32
C ALA A 39 2.68 2.18 -7.17
N VAL A 40 1.64 2.91 -7.56
CA VAL A 40 0.25 2.41 -7.52
C VAL A 40 0.07 1.18 -8.42
N ALA A 41 0.59 1.21 -9.65
CA ALA A 41 0.49 0.10 -10.59
C ALA A 41 1.18 -1.17 -10.06
N VAL A 42 2.36 -1.02 -9.46
CA VAL A 42 3.16 -2.12 -8.91
C VAL A 42 2.56 -2.65 -7.60
N SER A 43 1.91 -1.80 -6.79
CA SER A 43 1.27 -2.19 -5.52
C SER A 43 -0.14 -2.79 -5.67
N MET A 44 -0.84 -2.56 -6.79
CA MET A 44 -2.20 -3.08 -7.05
C MET A 44 -2.40 -4.57 -6.74
N PRO A 45 -1.50 -5.51 -7.14
CA PRO A 45 -1.66 -6.92 -6.82
C PRO A 45 -1.66 -7.21 -5.32
N ALA A 46 -0.81 -6.52 -4.56
CA ALA A 46 -0.74 -6.67 -3.10
C ALA A 46 -2.00 -6.10 -2.42
N PHE A 47 -2.53 -5.00 -2.96
CA PHE A 47 -3.76 -4.38 -2.46
C PHE A 47 -4.97 -5.32 -2.57
N GLY A 48 -5.07 -6.09 -3.66
CA GLY A 48 -6.12 -7.10 -3.83
C GLY A 48 -6.08 -8.22 -2.79
N VAL A 49 -4.88 -8.67 -2.40
CA VAL A 49 -4.73 -9.67 -1.34
C VAL A 49 -5.08 -9.09 0.03
N PHE A 50 -4.74 -7.83 0.28
CA PHE A 50 -5.13 -7.11 1.50
C PHE A 50 -6.64 -7.01 1.66
N LEU A 51 -7.34 -6.58 0.60
CA LEU A 51 -8.81 -6.48 0.59
C LEU A 51 -9.50 -7.83 0.83
N ALA A 52 -8.88 -8.95 0.45
CA ALA A 52 -9.39 -10.28 0.75
C ALA A 52 -9.12 -10.72 2.20
N LEU A 53 -7.99 -10.33 2.78
CA LEU A 53 -7.59 -10.70 4.14
C LEU A 53 -8.39 -9.97 5.22
N GLU A 54 -8.69 -8.69 5.03
CA GLU A 54 -9.45 -7.86 5.98
C GLU A 54 -10.78 -8.52 6.44
N PRO A 55 -11.70 -8.94 5.54
CA PRO A 55 -12.94 -9.57 5.95
C PRO A 55 -12.72 -10.97 6.54
N ILE A 56 -11.76 -11.75 6.03
CA ILE A 56 -11.45 -13.09 6.59
C ILE A 56 -11.01 -12.97 8.05
N ALA A 57 -10.15 -11.99 8.35
CA ALA A 57 -9.72 -11.70 9.72
C ALA A 57 -10.90 -11.23 10.59
N ALA A 58 -11.73 -10.32 10.08
CA ALA A 58 -12.91 -9.83 10.81
C ALA A 58 -13.91 -10.96 11.13
N GLN A 59 -14.16 -11.87 10.19
CA GLN A 59 -15.06 -13.02 10.38
C GLN A 59 -14.50 -14.02 11.40
N ALA A 60 -13.21 -14.36 11.30
CA ALA A 60 -12.57 -15.30 12.23
C ALA A 60 -12.51 -14.75 13.67
N VAL A 61 -12.34 -13.44 13.82
CA VAL A 61 -12.45 -12.76 15.12
C VAL A 61 -13.88 -12.79 15.65
N GLY A 62 -14.88 -12.54 14.79
CA GLY A 62 -16.30 -12.60 15.15
C GLY A 62 -16.79 -13.99 15.57
N ALA A 63 -16.22 -15.06 15.01
CA ALA A 63 -16.57 -16.45 15.31
C ALA A 63 -15.95 -16.99 16.63
N GLY A 64 -15.09 -16.23 17.31
CA GLY A 64 -14.42 -16.66 18.54
C GLY A 64 -13.29 -17.68 18.34
N GLU A 65 -13.04 -18.14 17.11
CA GLU A 65 -11.96 -19.06 16.75
C GLU A 65 -10.59 -18.37 16.62
N ARG A 66 -10.09 -17.81 17.73
CA ARG A 66 -8.86 -17.02 17.74
C ARG A 66 -7.61 -17.77 17.25
N VAL A 67 -7.58 -19.10 17.37
CA VAL A 67 -6.46 -19.94 16.91
C VAL A 67 -6.49 -20.09 15.38
N SER A 68 -7.68 -20.31 14.81
CA SER A 68 -7.89 -20.34 13.36
C SER A 68 -7.60 -18.97 12.74
N ALA A 69 -8.08 -17.89 13.37
CA ALA A 69 -7.80 -16.51 12.99
C ALA A 69 -6.29 -16.20 12.93
N ARG A 70 -5.54 -16.56 13.99
CA ARG A 70 -4.07 -16.38 14.02
C ARG A 70 -3.35 -17.18 12.95
N THR A 71 -3.86 -18.34 12.58
CA THR A 71 -3.26 -19.19 11.54
C THR A 71 -3.52 -18.61 10.15
N ALA A 72 -4.74 -18.11 9.91
CA ALA A 72 -5.11 -17.37 8.70
C ALA A 72 -4.32 -16.06 8.57
N GLU A 73 -4.16 -15.29 9.65
CA GLU A 73 -3.31 -14.08 9.67
C GLU A 73 -1.85 -14.41 9.37
N ARG A 74 -1.28 -15.47 9.95
CA ARG A 74 0.10 -15.89 9.67
C ARG A 74 0.27 -16.35 8.22
N ALA A 75 -0.71 -17.07 7.68
CA ALA A 75 -0.71 -17.46 6.27
C ALA A 75 -0.84 -16.22 5.35
N GLY A 76 -1.72 -15.28 5.69
CA GLY A 76 -1.87 -14.00 5.02
C GLY A 76 -0.60 -13.16 5.07
N MET A 77 0.09 -13.14 6.21
CA MET A 77 1.36 -12.45 6.38
C MET A 77 2.46 -13.10 5.56
N ARG A 78 2.53 -14.44 5.52
CA ARG A 78 3.46 -15.16 4.63
C ARG A 78 3.19 -14.85 3.16
N LEU A 79 1.92 -14.81 2.75
CA LEU A 79 1.51 -14.46 1.40
C LEU A 79 1.83 -12.99 1.08
N ALA A 80 1.62 -12.09 2.04
CA ALA A 80 1.97 -10.68 1.93
C ALA A 80 3.48 -10.49 1.77
N TRP A 81 4.32 -11.21 2.52
CA TRP A 81 5.78 -11.22 2.32
C TRP A 81 6.15 -11.77 0.94
N LEU A 82 5.52 -12.87 0.51
CA LEU A 82 5.76 -13.50 -0.78
C LEU A 82 5.42 -12.59 -1.96
N LEU A 83 4.41 -11.74 -1.83
CA LEU A 83 4.00 -10.75 -2.85
C LEU A 83 4.78 -9.43 -2.72
N SER A 84 5.03 -8.95 -1.51
CA SER A 84 5.66 -7.65 -1.28
C SER A 84 7.15 -7.65 -1.62
N LEU A 85 7.87 -8.75 -1.37
CA LEU A 85 9.29 -8.88 -1.71
C LEU A 85 9.57 -8.76 -3.22
N PRO A 86 8.90 -9.50 -4.12
CA PRO A 86 9.12 -9.36 -5.55
C PRO A 86 8.65 -8.00 -6.07
N VAL A 87 7.56 -7.44 -5.54
CA VAL A 87 7.09 -6.08 -5.87
C VAL A 87 8.15 -5.04 -5.50
N MET A 88 8.74 -5.14 -4.30
CA MET A 88 9.85 -4.29 -3.85
C MET A 88 11.09 -4.47 -4.73
N MET A 89 11.45 -5.70 -5.09
CA MET A 89 12.59 -5.96 -5.97
C MET A 89 12.37 -5.39 -7.38
N ILE A 90 11.16 -5.51 -7.94
CA ILE A 90 10.82 -4.95 -9.25
C ILE A 90 10.86 -3.42 -9.20
N ALA A 91 10.29 -2.82 -8.16
CA ALA A 91 10.35 -1.36 -7.97
C ALA A 91 11.79 -0.87 -7.82
N TRP A 92 12.62 -1.60 -7.06
CA TRP A 92 14.03 -1.27 -6.89
C TRP A 92 14.80 -1.41 -8.20
N ALA A 93 14.60 -2.49 -8.96
CA ALA A 93 15.19 -2.68 -10.28
C ALA A 93 14.77 -1.57 -11.26
N ALA A 94 13.49 -1.21 -11.29
CA ALA A 94 12.98 -0.10 -12.10
C ALA A 94 13.58 1.25 -11.69
N SER A 95 13.77 1.49 -10.39
CA SER A 95 14.44 2.71 -9.89
C SER A 95 15.94 2.76 -10.28
N GLY A 96 16.58 1.59 -10.39
CA GLY A 96 17.96 1.47 -10.86
C GLY A 96 18.12 1.78 -12.35
N SER A 97 17.11 1.43 -13.17
CA SER A 97 17.08 1.71 -14.62
C SER A 97 16.73 3.16 -14.97
N CYS A 98 16.13 3.92 -14.04
CA CYS A 98 15.83 5.36 -14.20
C CYS A 98 16.92 6.30 -13.67
N ARG A 99 18.15 5.80 -13.40
CA ARG A 99 19.33 6.64 -13.16
C ARG A 99 19.97 7.03 -14.49
N CYS A 100 19.36 7.99 -15.20
CA CYS A 100 19.97 8.75 -16.30
C CYS A 100 19.82 10.24 -15.99
#